data_AF-A0A9D0XKM8-F1
#
_entry.id   AF-A0A9D0XKM8-F1
#
_cell.length_a   1.000
_cell.length_b   1.000
_cell.length_c   1.000
_cell.angle_alpha   90.00
_cell.angle_beta   90.00
_cell.angle_gamma   90.00
#
_symmetry.space_group_name_H-M   'P 1'
#
loop_
_entity.id
_entity.type
_entity.pdbx_description
1 polymer ?
#
loop_
_entity_poly.entity_id
_entity_poly.type
_entity_poly.pdbx_seq_one_letter_code
_entity_poly.pdbx_strand_id
1 'polypeptide(L)'
;MGQIALEGLKFYAYHGVYKEEELMGNHFEVDIYIMTDFEEAAKSDDVYQTINYETVYLICQSAMRKRVKLIETLSLNIMNGLKRQYNNIEEMTVRIRKSSPIPYAKSSSVYVEETQEFVKSCPKCNKPFICYSDEHCWCHGLTIRSTTRAVLAEQYKSCLCGNCLKEYADVIS
;
A
#
# COMPACT_ATOMS: atom_id res chain seq x y z
N MET A 1 15.05 10.69 -1.67
CA MET A 1 14.21 9.62 -2.27
C MET A 1 15.05 8.37 -2.46
N GLY A 2 14.56 7.24 -1.96
CA GLY A 2 15.18 5.94 -2.20
C GLY A 2 14.14 4.82 -2.23
N GLN A 3 14.62 3.61 -2.51
CA GLN A 3 13.77 2.43 -2.65
C GLN A 3 14.10 1.41 -1.56
N ILE A 4 13.06 0.85 -0.94
CA ILE A 4 13.15 -0.33 -0.08
C ILE A 4 12.51 -1.49 -0.84
N ALA A 5 13.25 -2.58 -1.00
CA ALA A 5 12.81 -3.75 -1.76
C ALA A 5 12.90 -5.03 -0.92
N LEU A 6 11.86 -5.85 -0.99
CA LEU A 6 11.86 -7.23 -0.50
C LEU A 6 11.55 -8.12 -1.69
N GLU A 7 12.50 -8.97 -2.06
CA GLU A 7 12.38 -9.83 -3.24
C GLU A 7 12.40 -11.31 -2.82
N GLY A 8 11.66 -12.14 -3.55
CA GLY A 8 11.69 -13.58 -3.39
C GLY A 8 11.08 -14.09 -2.09
N LEU A 9 10.11 -13.37 -1.50
CA LEU A 9 9.44 -13.82 -0.28
C LEU A 9 8.57 -15.03 -0.59
N LYS A 10 8.95 -16.21 -0.09
CA LYS A 10 8.27 -17.47 -0.37
C LYS A 10 7.22 -17.80 0.67
N PHE A 11 6.03 -18.10 0.19
CA PHE A 11 4.90 -18.54 1.01
C PHE A 11 4.29 -19.81 0.43
N TYR A 12 3.73 -20.63 1.30
CA TYR A 12 2.85 -21.72 0.92
C TYR A 12 1.45 -21.42 1.44
N ALA A 13 0.47 -21.38 0.54
CA ALA A 13 -0.88 -20.91 0.84
C ALA A 13 -1.92 -21.58 -0.06
N TYR A 14 -3.21 -21.39 0.27
CA TYR A 14 -4.33 -22.11 -0.33
C TYR A 14 -5.17 -21.23 -1.27
N HIS A 15 -4.54 -20.22 -1.89
CA HIS A 15 -5.24 -19.30 -2.79
C HIS A 15 -5.48 -19.93 -4.16
N GLY A 16 -6.69 -19.75 -4.68
CA GLY A 16 -7.05 -20.34 -5.96
C GLY A 16 -8.54 -20.45 -6.20
N VAL A 17 -8.89 -20.61 -7.47
CA VAL A 17 -10.27 -20.78 -7.93
C VAL A 17 -10.68 -22.24 -7.85
N TYR A 18 -9.74 -23.15 -8.13
CA TYR A 18 -10.02 -24.58 -8.22
C TYR A 18 -10.08 -25.24 -6.84
N LYS A 19 -10.88 -26.30 -6.71
CA LYS A 19 -11.03 -27.03 -5.44
C LYS A 19 -9.75 -27.72 -5.02
N GLU A 20 -8.98 -28.18 -5.99
CA GLU A 20 -7.68 -28.81 -5.81
C GLU A 20 -6.70 -27.85 -5.12
N GLU A 21 -6.75 -26.56 -5.44
CA GLU A 21 -5.91 -25.52 -4.81
C GLU A 21 -6.32 -25.24 -3.36
N GLU A 22 -7.59 -25.44 -3.03
CA GLU A 22 -8.09 -25.36 -1.66
C GLU A 22 -7.58 -26.51 -0.78
N LEU A 23 -7.37 -27.68 -1.38
CA LEU A 23 -6.93 -28.89 -0.67
C LEU A 23 -5.40 -29.01 -0.63
N MET A 24 -4.74 -28.78 -1.76
CA MET A 24 -3.32 -29.04 -1.95
C MET A 24 -2.44 -27.81 -1.77
N GLY A 25 -3.01 -26.60 -1.77
CA GLY A 25 -2.24 -25.36 -1.72
C GLY A 25 -1.28 -25.18 -2.90
N ASN A 26 -0.50 -24.11 -2.86
CA ASN A 26 0.53 -23.82 -3.85
C ASN A 26 1.63 -22.92 -3.26
N HIS A 27 2.76 -22.83 -3.97
CA HIS A 27 3.85 -21.90 -3.67
C HIS A 27 3.62 -20.55 -4.34
N PHE A 28 3.73 -19.52 -3.52
CA PHE A 28 3.66 -18.12 -3.91
C PHE A 28 4.99 -17.45 -3.62
N GLU A 29 5.38 -16.53 -4.48
CA GLU A 29 6.53 -15.66 -4.30
C GLU A 29 6.06 -14.21 -4.41
N VAL A 30 6.48 -13.36 -3.48
CA VAL A 30 6.07 -11.96 -3.41
C VAL A 30 7.32 -11.08 -3.47
N ASP A 31 7.29 -10.11 -4.39
CA ASP A 31 8.23 -9.01 -4.43
C ASP A 31 7.50 -7.71 -4.10
N ILE A 32 8.10 -6.86 -3.27
CA ILE A 32 7.57 -5.55 -2.88
C ILE A 32 8.66 -4.51 -3.07
N TYR A 33 8.30 -3.43 -3.75
CA TYR A 33 9.15 -2.26 -3.93
C TYR A 33 8.40 -1.04 -3.41
N ILE A 34 9.02 -0.28 -2.52
CA ILE A 34 8.43 0.91 -1.89
C ILE A 34 9.37 2.08 -2.11
N MET A 35 8.88 3.11 -2.80
CA MET A 35 9.55 4.40 -2.87
C MET A 35 9.11 5.26 -1.69
N THR A 36 10.09 5.80 -0.98
CA THR A 36 9.85 6.68 0.17
C THR A 36 11.07 7.57 0.41
N ASP A 37 10.88 8.63 1.18
CA ASP A 37 11.98 9.41 1.71
C ASP A 37 12.39 8.90 3.09
N PHE A 38 13.56 8.26 3.14
CA PHE A 38 14.18 7.78 4.38
C PHE A 38 15.45 8.56 4.73
N GLU A 39 15.66 9.75 4.15
CA GLU A 39 16.87 10.55 4.38
C GLU A 39 17.09 10.86 5.87
N GLU A 40 16.03 11.25 6.59
CA GLU A 40 16.11 11.53 8.02
C GLU A 40 16.37 10.27 8.85
N ALA A 41 15.71 9.16 8.53
CA ALA A 41 15.96 7.86 9.18
C ALA A 41 17.42 7.40 9.00
N ALA A 42 18.00 7.61 7.82
CA ALA A 42 19.38 7.27 7.54
C ALA A 42 20.37 8.18 8.30
N LYS A 43 20.02 9.45 8.54
CA LYS A 43 20.84 10.37 9.35
C LYS A 43 20.75 10.06 10.84
N SER A 44 19.57 9.67 11.31
CA SER A 44 19.29 9.42 12.74
C SER A 44 19.56 7.99 13.18
N ASP A 45 19.75 7.06 12.24
CA ASP A 45 19.83 5.61 12.47
C ASP A 45 18.60 5.05 13.22
N ASP A 46 17.43 5.63 12.95
CA ASP A 46 16.16 5.29 13.61
C ASP A 46 15.26 4.47 12.69
N VAL A 47 15.14 3.17 12.98
CA VAL A 47 14.27 2.24 12.24
C VAL A 47 12.79 2.61 12.32
N TYR A 48 12.36 3.39 13.32
CA TYR A 48 10.98 3.84 13.45
C TYR A 48 10.64 5.02 12.52
N GLN A 49 11.65 5.66 11.92
CA GLN A 49 11.48 6.75 10.94
C GLN A 49 11.48 6.26 9.49
N THR A 50 11.61 4.95 9.25
CA THR A 50 11.60 4.34 7.92
C THR A 50 10.56 3.22 7.80
N ILE A 51 10.46 2.62 6.61
CA ILE A 51 9.65 1.44 6.38
C ILE A 51 10.42 0.21 6.90
N ASN A 52 9.94 -0.35 8.01
CA ASN A 52 10.50 -1.59 8.55
C ASN A 52 10.11 -2.80 7.67
N TYR A 53 11.08 -3.38 6.98
CA TYR A 53 10.90 -4.55 6.11
C TYR A 53 10.38 -5.79 6.86
N GLU A 54 10.63 -5.96 8.16
CA GLU A 54 10.02 -7.03 8.96
C GLU A 54 8.50 -6.85 9.06
N THR A 55 8.05 -5.60 9.25
CA THR A 55 6.62 -5.29 9.28
C THR A 55 5.98 -5.51 7.91
N VAL A 56 6.69 -5.16 6.82
CA VAL A 56 6.25 -5.47 5.44
C VAL A 56 6.06 -6.99 5.26
N TYR A 57 7.05 -7.80 5.68
CA TYR A 57 6.93 -9.26 5.66
C TYR A 57 5.73 -9.78 6.45
N LEU A 58 5.49 -9.26 7.66
CA LEU A 58 4.36 -9.67 8.50
C LEU A 58 3.01 -9.32 7.85
N ILE A 59 2.93 -8.20 7.14
CA ILE A 59 1.75 -7.82 6.35
C ILE A 59 1.52 -8.83 5.23
N CYS A 60 2.56 -9.20 4.47
CA CYS A 60 2.47 -10.26 3.45
C CYS A 60 2.00 -11.59 4.05
N GLN A 61 2.63 -12.00 5.15
CA GLN A 61 2.30 -13.26 5.83
C GLN A 61 0.84 -13.27 6.30
N SER A 62 0.35 -12.15 6.84
CA SER A 62 -1.04 -11.98 7.27
C SER A 62 -2.02 -12.08 6.08
N ALA A 63 -1.69 -11.47 4.94
CA ALA A 63 -2.47 -11.57 3.72
C ALA A 63 -2.51 -13.02 3.18
N MET A 64 -1.37 -13.71 3.17
CA MET A 64 -1.22 -15.10 2.71
C MET A 64 -2.01 -16.12 3.55
N ARG A 65 -2.27 -15.82 4.83
CA ARG A 65 -3.10 -16.68 5.69
C ARG A 65 -4.59 -16.62 5.35
N LYS A 66 -5.05 -15.56 4.70
CA LYS A 66 -6.46 -15.35 4.36
C LYS A 66 -6.72 -15.82 2.93
N ARG A 67 -7.29 -17.02 2.80
CA ARG A 67 -7.60 -17.60 1.48
C ARG A 67 -8.41 -16.62 0.63
N VAL A 68 -7.99 -16.46 -0.62
CA VAL A 68 -8.70 -15.72 -1.67
C VAL A 68 -8.62 -16.52 -2.97
N LYS A 69 -9.47 -16.19 -3.94
CA LYS A 69 -9.50 -16.88 -5.23
C LYS A 69 -8.46 -16.35 -6.22
N LEU A 70 -8.18 -15.05 -6.16
CA LEU A 70 -7.43 -14.30 -7.15
C LEU A 70 -6.12 -13.75 -6.53
N ILE A 71 -5.04 -13.75 -7.30
CA ILE A 71 -3.76 -13.17 -6.87
C ILE A 71 -3.79 -11.64 -6.94
N GLU A 72 -4.69 -11.08 -7.73
CA GLU A 72 -5.07 -9.66 -7.80
C GLU A 72 -5.66 -9.20 -6.46
N THR A 73 -6.62 -9.97 -5.91
CA THR A 73 -7.18 -9.68 -4.58
C THR A 73 -6.11 -9.76 -3.50
N LEU A 74 -5.16 -10.69 -3.64
CA LEU A 74 -4.05 -10.82 -2.71
C LEU A 74 -3.08 -9.62 -2.79
N SER A 75 -2.76 -9.15 -4.00
CA SER A 75 -1.98 -7.93 -4.24
C SER A 75 -2.64 -6.73 -3.56
N LEU A 76 -3.92 -6.50 -3.85
CA LEU A 76 -4.69 -5.41 -3.25
C LEU A 76 -4.72 -5.48 -1.71
N ASN A 77 -4.86 -6.68 -1.13
CA ASN A 77 -4.86 -6.87 0.32
C ASN A 77 -3.51 -6.49 0.94
N ILE A 78 -2.39 -6.84 0.30
CA ILE A 78 -1.04 -6.46 0.73
C ILE A 78 -0.89 -4.94 0.63
N MET A 79 -1.23 -4.33 -0.50
CA MET A 79 -1.13 -2.88 -0.71
C MET A 79 -1.95 -2.11 0.34
N ASN A 80 -3.18 -2.54 0.61
CA ASN A 80 -4.02 -1.92 1.64
C ASN A 80 -3.45 -2.12 3.06
N GLY A 81 -2.81 -3.26 3.33
CA GLY A 81 -2.09 -3.49 4.58
C GLY A 81 -0.95 -2.49 4.77
N LEU A 82 -0.18 -2.23 3.71
CA LEU A 82 0.93 -1.28 3.74
C LEU A 82 0.44 0.17 3.90
N LYS A 83 -0.60 0.58 3.15
CA LYS A 83 -1.22 1.91 3.29
C LYS A 83 -1.78 2.18 4.68
N ARG A 84 -2.30 1.15 5.38
CA ARG A 84 -2.76 1.27 6.77
C ARG A 84 -1.62 1.49 7.75
N GLN A 85 -0.48 0.86 7.49
CA GLN A 85 0.66 0.88 8.39
C GLN A 85 1.50 2.15 8.22
N TYR A 86 1.60 2.67 6.99
CA TYR A 86 2.52 3.74 6.64
C TYR A 86 1.80 4.86 5.88
N ASN A 87 2.14 6.11 6.21
CA ASN A 87 1.58 7.30 5.58
C ASN A 87 2.58 8.06 4.68
N ASN A 88 3.82 7.53 4.57
CA ASN A 88 4.95 8.12 3.88
C ASN A 88 5.39 7.32 2.63
N ILE A 89 4.56 6.37 2.17
CA ILE A 89 4.79 5.65 0.91
C ILE A 89 4.42 6.56 -0.27
N GLU A 90 5.39 6.82 -1.14
CA GLU A 90 5.24 7.67 -2.33
C GLU A 90 4.81 6.87 -3.55
N GLU A 91 5.40 5.68 -3.72
CA GLU A 91 5.05 4.70 -4.75
C GLU A 91 5.21 3.30 -4.18
N MET A 92 4.39 2.37 -4.64
CA MET A 92 4.45 0.97 -4.24
C MET A 92 4.22 0.07 -5.45
N THR A 93 5.07 -0.93 -5.61
CA THR A 93 4.87 -2.04 -6.53
C THR A 93 4.77 -3.34 -5.75
N VAL A 94 3.73 -4.12 -6.01
CA VAL A 94 3.57 -5.47 -5.48
C VAL A 94 3.50 -6.45 -6.64
N ARG A 95 4.40 -7.43 -6.65
CA ARG A 95 4.39 -8.55 -7.60
C ARG A 95 4.11 -9.82 -6.84
N ILE A 96 3.13 -10.59 -7.31
CA ILE A 96 2.81 -11.91 -6.75
C ILE A 96 2.90 -12.94 -7.86
N ARG A 97 3.80 -13.90 -7.68
CA ARG A 97 4.00 -15.04 -8.55
C ARG A 97 3.38 -16.28 -7.91
N LYS A 98 2.67 -17.06 -8.73
CA LYS A 98 2.09 -18.36 -8.37
C LYS A 98 2.72 -19.44 -9.22
N SER A 99 3.27 -20.47 -8.57
CA SER A 99 3.97 -21.56 -9.24
C SER A 99 3.00 -22.52 -9.92
N SER A 100 3.31 -22.94 -11.15
CA SER A 100 2.52 -23.92 -11.94
C SER A 100 0.99 -23.89 -11.73
N PRO A 101 0.32 -22.74 -11.92
CA PRO A 101 -1.07 -22.54 -11.52
C PRO A 101 -2.09 -23.14 -12.49
N ILE A 102 -1.66 -23.51 -13.70
CA ILE A 102 -2.53 -24.06 -14.74
C ILE A 102 -2.21 -25.55 -14.86
N PRO A 103 -3.07 -26.45 -14.36
CA PRO A 103 -2.79 -27.88 -14.33
C PRO A 103 -2.48 -28.50 -15.70
N TYR A 104 -3.03 -27.92 -16.76
CA TYR A 104 -2.95 -28.45 -18.13
C TYR A 104 -1.92 -27.74 -19.01
N ALA A 105 -1.19 -26.74 -18.50
CA ALA A 105 -0.21 -25.98 -19.27
C ALA A 105 1.20 -26.11 -18.68
N LYS A 106 2.20 -26.27 -19.55
CA LYS A 106 3.61 -26.26 -19.14
C LYS A 106 4.06 -24.81 -18.89
N SER A 107 3.85 -24.32 -17.66
CA SER A 107 4.36 -23.04 -17.19
C SER A 107 5.07 -23.21 -15.85
N SER A 108 6.18 -22.52 -15.65
CA SER A 108 6.88 -22.50 -14.37
C SER A 108 6.12 -21.66 -13.35
N SER A 109 5.58 -20.51 -13.77
CA SER A 109 4.78 -19.62 -12.94
C SER A 109 3.93 -18.66 -13.77
N VAL A 110 2.93 -18.06 -13.14
CA VAL A 110 2.29 -16.82 -13.61
C VAL A 110 2.45 -15.76 -12.53
N TYR A 111 2.36 -14.48 -12.89
CA TYR A 111 2.39 -13.41 -11.90
C TYR A 111 1.44 -12.28 -12.27
N VAL A 112 1.05 -11.54 -11.24
CA VAL A 112 0.43 -10.21 -11.34
C VAL A 112 1.40 -9.20 -10.74
N GLU A 113 1.47 -8.02 -11.32
CA GLU A 113 2.24 -6.89 -10.82
C GLU A 113 1.37 -5.65 -10.89
N GLU A 114 1.29 -4.94 -9.77
CA GLU A 114 0.52 -3.70 -9.63
C GLU A 114 1.43 -2.62 -9.05
N THR A 115 1.49 -1.47 -9.74
CA THR A 115 2.20 -0.27 -9.28
C THR A 115 1.20 0.85 -9.04
N GLN A 116 1.33 1.55 -7.91
CA GLN A 116 0.53 2.74 -7.58
C GLN A 116 1.44 3.87 -7.08
N GLU A 117 1.24 5.07 -7.64
CA GLU A 117 1.85 6.32 -7.21
C GLU A 117 0.86 7.14 -6.36
N PHE A 118 1.37 7.75 -5.29
CA PHE A 118 0.54 8.45 -4.30
C PHE A 118 0.91 9.93 -4.13
N VAL A 119 1.96 10.39 -4.80
CA VAL A 119 2.38 11.80 -4.76
C VAL A 119 1.43 12.64 -5.61
N LYS A 120 0.83 13.67 -4.99
CA LYS A 120 -0.05 14.64 -5.65
C LYS A 120 0.43 16.05 -5.39
N SER A 121 0.10 16.98 -6.29
CA SER A 121 0.31 18.40 -6.05
C SER A 121 -0.89 19.02 -5.34
N CYS A 122 -0.65 19.77 -4.26
CA CYS A 122 -1.70 20.49 -3.54
C CYS A 122 -2.22 21.66 -4.38
N PRO A 123 -3.53 21.76 -4.68
CA PRO A 123 -4.07 22.84 -5.52
C PRO A 123 -4.00 24.23 -4.87
N LYS A 124 -3.77 24.32 -3.55
CA LYS A 124 -3.64 25.59 -2.82
C LYS A 124 -2.21 26.15 -2.81
N CYS A 125 -1.21 25.30 -2.55
CA CYS A 125 0.18 25.74 -2.35
C CYS A 125 1.19 25.14 -3.34
N ASN A 126 0.74 24.26 -4.24
CA ASN A 126 1.51 23.56 -5.25
C ASN A 126 2.65 22.67 -4.71
N LYS A 127 2.67 22.38 -3.40
CA LYS A 127 3.63 21.46 -2.80
C LYS A 127 3.20 20.01 -2.99
N PRO A 128 4.14 19.07 -3.19
CA PRO A 128 3.84 17.65 -3.23
C PRO A 128 3.37 17.15 -1.86
N PHE A 129 2.47 16.18 -1.87
CA PHE A 129 2.03 15.47 -0.68
C PHE A 129 1.52 14.07 -1.03
N ILE A 130 1.54 13.16 -0.07
CA ILE A 130 1.06 11.79 -0.25
C ILE A 130 -0.45 11.76 -0.03
N CYS A 131 -1.18 11.11 -0.94
CA CYS A 131 -2.62 10.92 -0.86
C CYS A 131 -3.03 9.58 -1.46
N TYR A 132 -3.46 8.65 -0.60
CA TYR A 132 -3.94 7.33 -1.03
C TYR A 132 -5.33 7.35 -1.65
N SER A 133 -6.09 8.44 -1.47
CA SER A 133 -7.44 8.63 -2.03
C SER A 133 -8.42 7.51 -1.71
N ASP A 134 -8.20 6.83 -0.59
CA ASP A 134 -9.07 5.83 -0.01
C ASP A 134 -9.16 6.06 1.51
N GLU A 135 -9.88 5.18 2.20
CA GLU A 135 -10.09 5.23 3.65
C GLU A 135 -8.81 5.15 4.49
N HIS A 136 -7.67 4.79 3.88
CA HIS A 136 -6.37 4.67 4.54
C HIS A 136 -5.57 5.97 4.48
N CYS A 137 -6.09 7.03 3.83
CA CYS A 137 -5.39 8.30 3.73
C CYS A 137 -5.30 9.00 5.09
N TRP A 138 -4.15 9.60 5.40
CA TRP A 138 -3.89 10.31 6.67
C TRP A 138 -4.93 11.39 7.03
N CYS A 139 -5.62 11.97 6.03
CA CYS A 139 -6.63 12.99 6.25
C CYS A 139 -7.88 12.47 6.97
N HIS A 140 -8.12 11.15 6.99
CA HIS A 140 -9.20 10.55 7.77
C HIS A 140 -8.98 10.67 9.29
N GLY A 141 -7.73 10.86 9.72
CA GLY A 141 -7.39 11.15 11.11
C GLY A 141 -7.67 12.59 11.54
N LEU A 142 -8.03 13.49 10.61
CA LEU A 142 -8.35 14.88 10.93
C LEU A 142 -9.86 15.08 11.15
N THR A 143 -10.19 15.72 12.27
CA THR A 143 -11.55 16.20 12.54
C THR A 143 -11.77 17.53 11.83
N ILE A 144 -12.62 17.53 10.80
CA ILE A 144 -13.01 18.72 10.05
C ILE A 144 -14.54 18.76 10.02
N ARG A 145 -15.15 19.90 10.36
CA ARG A 145 -16.60 20.08 10.30
C ARG A 145 -17.14 19.74 8.92
N SER A 146 -18.34 19.17 8.88
CA SER A 146 -19.04 18.81 7.63
C SER A 146 -19.25 20.01 6.72
N THR A 147 -19.56 21.18 7.29
CA THR A 147 -19.70 22.45 6.56
C THR A 147 -18.39 22.86 5.89
N THR A 148 -17.27 22.80 6.62
CA THR A 148 -15.94 23.10 6.09
C THR A 148 -15.56 22.11 4.99
N ARG A 149 -15.87 20.82 5.15
CA ARG A 149 -15.64 19.81 4.09
C ARG A 149 -16.42 20.13 2.81
N ALA A 150 -17.67 20.58 2.91
CA ALA A 150 -18.47 20.96 1.76
C ALA A 150 -17.85 22.16 1.00
N VAL A 151 -17.43 23.20 1.73
CA VAL A 151 -16.76 24.37 1.14
C VAL A 151 -15.46 23.97 0.43
N LEU A 152 -14.65 23.12 1.06
CA LEU A 152 -13.40 22.64 0.46
C LEU A 152 -13.65 21.83 -0.82
N ALA A 153 -14.71 21.02 -0.85
CA ALA A 153 -15.09 20.23 -2.03
C ALA A 153 -15.58 21.10 -3.20
N GLU A 154 -16.22 22.24 -2.93
CA GLU A 154 -16.60 23.21 -3.96
C GLU A 154 -15.39 24.02 -4.46
N GLN A 155 -14.48 24.40 -3.56
CA GLN A 155 -13.35 25.28 -3.88
C GLN A 155 -12.18 24.55 -4.56
N TYR A 156 -11.92 23.29 -4.19
CA TYR A 156 -10.77 22.54 -4.68
C TYR A 156 -11.21 21.24 -5.37
N LYS A 157 -10.71 21.02 -6.58
CA LYS A 157 -11.00 19.79 -7.37
C LYS A 157 -10.24 18.55 -6.89
N SER A 158 -9.31 18.70 -5.95
CA SER A 158 -8.45 17.62 -5.45
C SER A 158 -8.13 17.83 -3.96
N CYS A 159 -7.56 16.79 -3.34
CA CYS A 159 -7.18 16.83 -1.92
C CYS A 159 -6.12 17.90 -1.64
N LEU A 160 -6.12 18.42 -0.40
CA LEU A 160 -5.13 19.36 0.10
C LEU A 160 -4.04 18.64 0.90
N CYS A 161 -2.82 19.18 0.91
CA CYS A 161 -1.76 18.70 1.78
C CYS A 161 -2.05 18.97 3.26
N GLY A 162 -1.35 18.27 4.16
CA GLY A 162 -1.53 18.38 5.62
C GLY A 162 -1.47 19.80 6.15
N ASN A 163 -0.54 20.61 5.69
CA ASN A 163 -0.40 22.00 6.16
C ASN A 163 -1.57 22.87 5.72
N CYS A 164 -1.97 22.78 4.45
CA CYS A 164 -3.11 23.54 3.93
C CYS A 164 -4.44 23.09 4.52
N LEU A 165 -4.60 21.79 4.78
CA LEU A 165 -5.81 21.23 5.36
C LEU A 165 -5.95 21.57 6.84
N LYS A 166 -4.83 21.63 7.59
CA LYS A 166 -4.80 22.02 9.01
C LYS A 166 -5.26 23.45 9.25
N GLU A 167 -5.12 24.36 8.29
CA GLU A 167 -5.69 25.72 8.39
C GLU A 167 -7.22 25.71 8.51
N TYR A 168 -7.87 24.62 8.08
CA TYR A 168 -9.33 24.43 8.11
C TYR A 168 -9.79 23.38 9.13
N ALA A 169 -8.86 22.57 9.64
CA ALA A 169 -9.14 21.70 10.77
C ALA A 169 -9.26 22.61 11.99
N ASP A 170 -10.46 22.70 12.56
CA ASP A 170 -10.73 23.61 13.66
C ASP A 170 -9.63 23.46 14.73
N VAL A 171 -9.01 24.58 15.05
CA VAL A 171 -8.25 24.78 16.28
C VAL A 171 -9.19 24.40 17.41
N ILE A 172 -9.03 23.18 17.94
CA ILE A 172 -9.63 22.82 19.21
C ILE A 172 -8.83 23.60 20.26
N SER A 173 -9.29 24.81 20.55
CA SER A 173 -9.04 25.46 21.84
C SER A 173 -9.87 24.77 22.92
#